data_AF-A0A7X2TB43-F1
#
_entry.id   AF-A0A7X2TB43-F1
#
_cell.length_a   1.000
_cell.length_b   1.000
_cell.length_c   1.000
_cell.angle_alpha   90.00
_cell.angle_beta   90.00
_cell.angle_gamma   90.00
#
_symmetry.space_group_name_H-M   'P 1'
#
loop_
_entity.id
_entity.type
_entity.pdbx_description
1 polymer ?
#
loop_
_entity_poly.entity_id
_entity_poly.type
_entity_poly.pdbx_seq_one_letter_code
_entity_poly.pdbx_strand_id
1 'polypeptide(L)'
;MMRKTTDQRGVTLADTLVALVIVALLSVLMVSLLSNLAILKNASAGLNLQGRGLPKAYHRAASAIAAMDHPDRQAANARLQTLGEDMSDDQTAYRFKVTGISGNGYNLDITIAPRGLRAETYQEVIYAAPTSTETDETTEPAGHDPD
;
A
#
# COMPACT_ATOMS: atom_id res chain seq x y z
N MET A 1 -52.53 -57.81 0.63
CA MET A 1 -52.27 -56.35 0.57
C MET A 1 -51.67 -55.92 1.90
N MET A 2 -50.36 -55.73 1.94
CA MET A 2 -49.59 -55.45 3.16
C MET A 2 -49.48 -53.93 3.31
N ARG A 3 -50.18 -53.35 4.30
CA ARG A 3 -50.09 -51.91 4.60
C ARG A 3 -48.71 -51.62 5.20
N LYS A 4 -47.85 -50.99 4.40
CA LYS A 4 -46.56 -50.45 4.82
C LYS A 4 -46.88 -49.16 5.61
N THR A 5 -46.85 -49.25 6.93
CA THR A 5 -46.93 -48.07 7.81
C THR A 5 -45.64 -47.27 7.64
N THR A 6 -45.75 -46.12 6.97
CA THR A 6 -44.70 -45.12 6.88
C THR A 6 -44.52 -44.51 8.27
N ASP A 7 -43.40 -44.85 8.90
CA ASP A 7 -42.98 -44.34 10.20
C ASP A 7 -42.57 -42.86 10.03
N GLN A 8 -43.54 -41.94 10.06
CA GLN A 8 -43.28 -40.51 10.19
C GLN A 8 -42.84 -40.25 11.63
N ARG A 9 -41.54 -40.38 11.89
CA ARG A 9 -40.93 -39.87 13.13
C ARG A 9 -41.09 -38.35 13.12
N GLY A 10 -42.09 -37.87 13.85
CA GLY A 10 -42.33 -36.44 14.04
C GLY A 10 -41.11 -35.80 14.67
N VAL A 11 -40.63 -34.71 14.06
CA VAL A 11 -39.58 -33.86 14.64
C VAL A 11 -40.07 -33.42 16.00
N THR A 12 -39.37 -33.83 17.04
CA THR A 12 -39.77 -33.47 18.40
C THR A 12 -39.32 -32.04 18.71
N LEU A 13 -39.96 -31.39 19.69
CA LEU A 13 -39.49 -30.11 20.22
C LEU A 13 -38.01 -30.16 20.65
N ALA A 14 -37.56 -31.32 21.13
CA ALA A 14 -36.16 -31.57 21.48
C ALA A 14 -35.24 -31.57 20.24
N ASP A 15 -35.63 -32.20 19.13
CA ASP A 15 -34.86 -32.18 17.88
C ASP A 15 -34.69 -30.75 17.33
N THR A 16 -35.74 -29.93 17.46
CA THR A 16 -35.72 -28.54 17.00
C THR A 16 -34.80 -27.68 17.87
N LEU A 17 -34.81 -27.91 19.19
CA LEU A 17 -33.89 -27.27 20.13
C LEU A 17 -32.44 -27.65 19.88
N VAL A 18 -32.16 -28.95 19.65
CA VAL A 18 -30.82 -29.45 19.34
C VAL A 18 -30.32 -28.84 18.02
N ALA A 19 -31.17 -28.77 16.99
CA ALA A 19 -30.83 -28.14 15.72
C ALA A 19 -30.47 -26.65 15.88
N LEU A 20 -31.24 -25.90 16.68
CA LEU A 20 -30.95 -24.49 16.98
C LEU A 20 -29.61 -24.31 17.68
N VAL A 21 -29.31 -25.15 18.67
CA VAL A 21 -28.03 -25.11 19.40
C VAL A 21 -26.86 -25.40 18.46
N ILE A 22 -26.99 -26.40 17.58
CA ILE A 22 -25.94 -26.74 16.60
C ILE A 22 -25.70 -25.56 15.63
N VAL A 23 -26.76 -24.94 15.10
CA VAL A 23 -26.64 -23.79 14.20
C VAL A 23 -25.99 -22.60 14.91
N ALA A 24 -26.35 -22.34 16.17
CA ALA A 24 -25.73 -21.28 16.96
C ALA A 24 -24.23 -21.52 17.18
N LEU A 25 -23.85 -22.74 17.54
CA LEU A 25 -22.44 -23.12 17.73
C LEU A 25 -21.64 -23.01 16.43
N LEU A 26 -22.18 -23.48 15.31
CA LEU A 26 -21.55 -23.34 13.99
C LEU A 26 -21.39 -21.88 13.56
N SER A 27 -22.37 -21.03 13.89
CA SER A 27 -22.32 -19.60 13.60
C SER A 27 -21.20 -18.91 14.39
N VAL A 28 -21.10 -19.20 15.69
CA VAL A 28 -20.02 -18.68 16.56
C VAL A 28 -18.64 -19.16 16.08
N LEU A 29 -18.54 -20.44 15.68
CA LEU A 29 -17.32 -21.01 15.11
C LEU A 29 -16.93 -20.29 13.82
N MET A 30 -17.88 -20.08 12.90
CA MET A 30 -17.64 -19.37 11.63
C MET A 30 -17.19 -17.92 11.84
N VAL A 31 -17.83 -17.19 12.74
CA VAL A 31 -17.44 -15.80 13.07
C VAL A 31 -16.03 -15.77 13.66
N SER A 32 -15.69 -16.72 14.53
CA SER A 32 -14.35 -16.84 15.11
C SER A 32 -13.31 -17.19 14.05
N LEU A 33 -13.63 -18.08 13.11
CA LEU A 33 -12.75 -18.46 12.01
C LEU A 33 -12.48 -17.29 11.06
N LEU A 34 -13.54 -16.54 10.69
CA LEU A 34 -13.44 -15.35 9.83
C LEU A 34 -12.63 -14.25 10.50
N SER A 35 -12.81 -14.04 11.80
CA SER A 35 -12.03 -13.06 12.57
C SER A 35 -10.54 -13.42 12.61
N ASN A 36 -10.22 -14.69 12.88
CA ASN A 36 -8.83 -15.17 12.87
C ASN A 36 -8.20 -15.10 11.47
N LEU A 37 -8.96 -15.41 10.42
CA LEU A 37 -8.48 -15.31 9.04
C LEU A 37 -8.23 -13.86 8.62
N ALA A 38 -9.05 -12.92 9.07
CA ALA A 38 -8.85 -11.49 8.83
C ALA A 38 -7.58 -10.97 9.54
N ILE A 39 -7.34 -11.40 10.78
CA ILE A 39 -6.11 -11.07 11.53
C ILE A 39 -4.88 -11.63 10.77
N LEU A 40 -4.95 -12.88 10.32
CA LEU A 40 -3.84 -13.53 9.62
C LEU A 40 -3.57 -12.89 8.24
N LYS A 41 -4.61 -12.50 7.50
CA LYS A 41 -4.48 -11.76 6.24
C LYS A 41 -3.87 -10.37 6.45
N ASN A 42 -4.23 -9.68 7.52
CA ASN A 42 -3.66 -8.38 7.84
C ASN A 42 -2.19 -8.50 8.27
N ALA A 43 -1.84 -9.55 9.03
CA ALA A 43 -0.46 -9.82 9.39
C ALA A 43 0.43 -10.15 8.18
N SER A 44 -0.08 -10.95 7.22
CA SER A 44 0.66 -11.28 6.00
C SER A 44 0.77 -10.10 5.02
N ALA A 45 -0.26 -9.26 4.94
CA ALA A 45 -0.19 -8.00 4.22
C ALA A 45 0.89 -7.08 4.80
N GLY A 46 0.97 -6.97 6.13
CA GLY A 46 2.00 -6.20 6.83
C GLY A 46 3.44 -6.66 6.54
N LEU A 47 3.68 -7.97 6.45
CA LEU A 47 4.97 -8.54 6.05
C LEU A 47 5.35 -8.23 4.59
N ASN A 48 4.37 -8.24 3.68
CA ASN A 48 4.60 -7.92 2.27
C ASN A 48 4.83 -6.40 2.08
N LEU A 49 4.16 -5.57 2.90
CA LEU A 49 4.36 -4.12 2.98
C LEU A 49 5.74 -3.74 3.55
N GLN A 50 6.28 -4.49 4.52
CA GLN A 50 7.66 -4.31 5.00
C GLN A 50 8.69 -4.62 3.89
N GLY A 51 8.48 -5.66 3.09
CA GLY A 51 9.42 -6.03 2.02
C GLY A 51 9.35 -5.17 0.75
N ARG A 52 8.18 -4.57 0.44
CA ARG A 52 7.95 -3.80 -0.80
C ARG A 52 7.65 -2.32 -0.60
N GLY A 53 7.44 -1.88 0.64
CA GLY A 53 7.07 -0.50 0.96
C GLY A 53 8.20 0.48 0.68
N LEU A 54 9.44 0.13 1.00
CA LEU A 54 10.61 1.00 0.82
C LEU A 54 10.93 1.28 -0.65
N PRO A 55 11.04 0.29 -1.54
CA PRO A 55 11.24 0.57 -2.97
C PRO A 55 10.16 1.47 -3.57
N LYS A 56 8.89 1.25 -3.20
CA LYS A 56 7.77 2.10 -3.66
C LYS A 56 7.90 3.54 -3.14
N ALA A 57 8.18 3.71 -1.85
CA ALA A 57 8.34 5.01 -1.22
C ALA A 57 9.53 5.78 -1.80
N TYR A 58 10.67 5.10 -2.01
CA TYR A 58 11.85 5.65 -2.64
C TYR A 58 11.55 6.15 -4.06
N HIS A 59 10.97 5.30 -4.92
CA HIS A 59 10.66 5.69 -6.30
C HIS A 59 9.74 6.91 -6.38
N ARG A 60 8.70 6.95 -5.53
CA ARG A 60 7.76 8.09 -5.49
C ARG A 60 8.42 9.36 -5.00
N ALA A 61 9.23 9.28 -3.93
CA ALA A 61 10.01 10.41 -3.43
C ALA A 61 11.02 10.90 -4.49
N ALA A 62 11.67 9.98 -5.19
CA ALA A 62 12.59 10.29 -6.27
C ALA A 62 11.92 11.04 -7.42
N SER A 63 10.74 10.59 -7.86
CA SER A 63 9.96 11.31 -8.87
C SER A 63 9.54 12.71 -8.40
N ALA A 64 9.16 12.86 -7.13
CA ALA A 64 8.75 14.16 -6.58
C ALA A 64 9.93 15.15 -6.48
N ILE A 65 11.12 14.66 -6.12
CA ILE A 65 12.35 15.45 -6.04
C ILE A 65 12.92 15.76 -7.44
N ALA A 66 12.84 14.81 -8.38
CA ALA A 66 13.29 15.03 -9.75
C ALA A 66 12.50 16.13 -10.48
N ALA A 67 11.25 16.35 -10.08
CA ALA A 67 10.41 17.44 -10.59
C ALA A 67 10.69 18.80 -9.91
N MET A 68 11.80 18.94 -9.19
CA MET A 68 12.25 20.20 -8.60
C MET A 68 13.39 20.80 -9.42
N ASP A 69 13.24 22.06 -9.83
CA ASP A 69 14.22 22.76 -10.67
C ASP A 69 15.52 23.13 -9.94
N HIS A 70 15.51 23.20 -8.60
CA HIS A 70 16.68 23.54 -7.79
C HIS A 70 16.64 22.89 -6.39
N PRO A 71 17.81 22.64 -5.77
CA PRO A 71 17.91 22.09 -4.43
C PRO A 71 17.37 23.05 -3.36
N ASP A 72 16.15 22.81 -2.88
CA ASP A 72 15.50 23.57 -1.80
C ASP A 72 14.91 22.63 -0.74
N ARG A 73 15.40 22.73 0.51
CA ARG A 73 15.01 21.85 1.61
C ARG A 73 13.56 22.06 2.05
N GLN A 74 13.08 23.31 2.03
CA GLN A 74 11.75 23.65 2.50
C GLN A 74 10.71 23.24 1.45
N ALA A 75 10.97 23.55 0.19
CA ALA A 75 10.12 23.13 -0.92
C ALA A 75 10.07 21.59 -1.03
N ALA A 76 11.21 20.90 -0.89
CA ALA A 76 11.26 19.45 -0.89
C ALA A 76 10.46 18.84 0.27
N ASN A 77 10.61 19.37 1.50
CA ASN A 77 9.83 18.89 2.64
C ASN A 77 8.32 19.08 2.45
N ALA A 78 7.87 20.23 1.94
CA ALA A 78 6.45 20.46 1.70
C ALA A 78 5.87 19.49 0.64
N ARG A 79 6.62 19.26 -0.44
CA ARG A 79 6.21 18.36 -1.52
C ARG A 79 6.20 16.90 -1.07
N LEU A 80 7.23 16.48 -0.33
CA LEU A 80 7.35 15.14 0.22
C LEU A 80 6.35 14.88 1.36
N GLN A 81 5.97 15.91 2.13
CA GLN A 81 4.89 15.80 3.10
C GLN A 81 3.56 15.51 2.41
N THR A 82 3.23 16.28 1.37
CA THR A 82 2.02 16.05 0.56
C THR A 82 2.03 14.65 -0.07
N LEU A 83 3.18 14.20 -0.56
CA LEU A 83 3.34 12.85 -1.10
C LEU A 83 3.14 11.77 -0.03
N GLY A 84 3.67 11.97 1.19
CA GLY A 84 3.45 11.06 2.30
C GLY A 84 1.97 10.90 2.64
N GLU A 85 1.22 12.00 2.63
CA GLU A 85 -0.23 11.99 2.84
C GLU A 85 -0.98 11.27 1.70
N ASP A 86 -0.64 11.53 0.44
CA ASP A 86 -1.24 10.86 -0.73
C ASP A 86 -0.94 9.35 -0.78
N MET A 87 0.26 8.95 -0.37
CA MET A 87 0.65 7.54 -0.34
C MET A 87 0.10 6.78 0.87
N SER A 88 -0.29 7.49 1.92
CA SER A 88 -0.78 6.88 3.16
C SER A 88 -2.22 6.40 2.98
N ASP A 89 -2.52 5.25 3.58
CA ASP A 89 -3.86 4.69 3.63
C ASP A 89 -4.19 4.16 5.04
N ASP A 90 -5.37 3.56 5.22
CA ASP A 90 -5.83 3.01 6.49
C ASP A 90 -4.94 1.88 7.06
N GLN A 91 -4.06 1.32 6.23
CA GLN A 91 -3.18 0.19 6.55
C GLN A 91 -1.73 0.62 6.71
N THR A 92 -1.24 1.62 5.99
CA THR A 92 0.16 2.06 6.03
C THR A 92 0.28 3.57 5.95
N ALA A 93 0.97 4.16 6.92
CA ALA A 93 1.38 5.57 6.84
C ALA A 93 2.81 5.69 6.29
N TYR A 94 2.99 6.61 5.34
CA TYR A 94 4.29 6.98 4.79
C TYR A 94 4.63 8.41 5.23
N ARG A 95 5.86 8.61 5.71
CA ARG A 95 6.37 9.93 6.06
C ARG A 95 7.76 10.11 5.50
N PHE A 96 8.01 11.32 5.01
CA PHE A 96 9.27 11.68 4.38
C PHE A 96 9.80 12.94 5.06
N LYS A 97 11.10 13.00 5.32
CA LYS A 97 11.72 14.18 5.93
C LYS A 97 13.10 14.41 5.33
N VAL A 98 13.33 15.58 4.77
CA VAL A 98 14.66 15.99 4.30
C VAL A 98 15.51 16.41 5.50
N THR A 99 16.58 15.67 5.76
CA THR A 99 17.53 15.92 6.85
C THR A 99 18.69 16.81 6.42
N GLY A 100 19.04 16.78 5.13
CA GLY A 100 20.09 17.61 4.57
C GLY A 100 20.07 17.65 3.05
N ILE A 101 20.89 18.54 2.50
CA ILE A 101 21.14 18.67 1.06
C ILE A 101 22.64 18.71 0.86
N SER A 102 23.14 17.99 -0.14
CA SER A 102 24.54 17.98 -0.55
C SER A 102 24.61 18.05 -2.07
N GLY A 103 25.01 19.19 -2.61
CA GLY A 103 24.92 19.46 -4.06
C GLY A 103 23.48 19.34 -4.56
N ASN A 104 23.25 18.44 -5.52
CA ASN A 104 21.92 18.13 -6.06
C ASN A 104 21.25 16.93 -5.35
N GLY A 105 21.88 16.40 -4.30
CA GLY A 105 21.38 15.29 -3.50
C GLY A 105 20.62 15.76 -2.27
N TYR A 106 19.48 15.13 -2.02
CA TYR A 106 18.68 15.29 -0.81
C TYR A 106 18.90 14.05 0.07
N ASN A 107 19.25 14.27 1.34
CA ASN A 107 19.25 13.22 2.35
C ASN A 107 17.86 13.17 2.97
N LEU A 108 17.19 12.03 2.86
CA LEU A 108 15.83 11.81 3.33
C LEU A 108 15.78 10.71 4.38
N ASP A 109 14.97 10.94 5.40
CA ASP A 109 14.42 9.88 6.24
C ASP A 109 13.06 9.47 5.64
N ILE A 110 12.93 8.18 5.31
CA ILE A 110 11.70 7.57 4.83
C ILE A 110 11.16 6.67 5.94
N THR A 111 10.07 7.06 6.56
CA THR A 111 9.38 6.27 7.58
C THR A 111 8.17 5.57 7.00
N ILE A 112 8.08 4.27 7.24
CA ILE A 112 6.96 3.41 6.84
C ILE A 112 6.37 2.82 8.12
N ALA A 113 5.10 3.07 8.36
CA ALA A 113 4.39 2.64 9.56
C ALA A 113 3.15 1.83 9.18
N PRO A 114 3.29 0.50 8.99
CA PRO A 114 2.15 -0.38 8.80
C PRO A 114 1.35 -0.53 10.10
N ARG A 115 0.03 -0.61 9.99
CA ARG A 115 -0.88 -0.75 11.12
C ARG A 115 -0.64 -2.07 11.85
N GLY A 116 -0.47 -1.99 13.16
CA GLY A 116 -0.24 -3.18 14.00
C GLY A 116 1.18 -3.73 13.93
N LEU A 117 2.09 -3.08 13.19
CA LEU A 117 3.52 -3.41 13.17
C LEU A 117 4.35 -2.21 13.65
N ARG A 118 5.64 -2.45 13.87
CA ARG A 118 6.58 -1.38 14.20
C ARG A 118 6.83 -0.53 12.97
N ALA A 119 6.92 0.78 13.18
CA ALA A 119 7.39 1.69 12.16
C ALA A 119 8.89 1.50 11.94
N GLU A 120 9.31 1.59 10.68
CA GLU A 120 10.70 1.51 10.26
C GLU A 120 11.08 2.80 9.57
N THR A 121 12.30 3.28 9.81
CA THR A 121 12.84 4.48 9.17
C THR A 121 14.13 4.13 8.46
N TYR A 122 14.20 4.52 7.19
CA TYR A 122 15.34 4.28 6.32
C TYR A 122 15.92 5.63 5.91
N GLN A 123 17.25 5.70 5.90
CA GLN A 123 17.95 6.90 5.47
C GLN A 123 18.41 6.69 4.03
N GLU A 124 17.95 7.55 3.14
CA GLU A 124 18.18 7.43 1.70
C GLU A 124 18.67 8.74 1.11
N VAL A 125 19.45 8.65 0.03
CA VAL A 125 19.87 9.81 -0.74
C VAL A 125 19.18 9.78 -2.09
N ILE A 126 18.49 10.88 -2.42
CA ILE A 126 17.75 11.05 -3.66
C ILE A 126 18.32 12.25 -4.40
N TYR A 127 18.69 12.07 -5.66
CA TYR A 127 19.24 13.14 -6.49
C TYR A 127 18.13 13.78 -7.30
N ALA A 128 18.10 15.12 -7.33
CA ALA A 128 17.33 15.83 -8.36
C ALA A 128 17.91 15.50 -9.73
N ALA A 129 17.03 15.36 -10.74
CA ALA A 129 17.48 15.17 -12.11
C ALA A 129 18.32 16.39 -12.53
N PRO A 130 19.41 16.19 -13.29
CA PRO A 130 20.07 17.32 -13.95
C PRO A 130 19.06 17.97 -14.88
N THR A 131 18.90 19.29 -14.79
CA THR A 131 18.22 20.08 -15.81
C THR A 131 19.02 19.99 -17.09
N SER A 132 18.76 18.98 -17.92
CA SER A 132 19.10 19.06 -19.32
C SER A 132 18.24 20.17 -19.90
N THR A 133 18.81 21.38 -20.04
CA THR A 133 18.39 22.28 -21.11
C THR A 133 18.39 21.45 -22.39
N GLU A 134 17.20 21.13 -22.90
CA GLU A 134 17.06 20.64 -24.27
C GLU A 134 17.75 21.68 -25.16
N THR A 135 18.91 21.32 -25.69
CA THR A 135 19.49 22.02 -26.82
C THR A 135 18.50 21.83 -27.96
N ASP A 136 17.77 22.89 -28.26
CA ASP A 136 16.89 23.02 -29.41
C ASP A 136 17.75 22.77 -30.66
N GLU A 137 17.76 21.52 -31.15
CA GLU A 137 18.42 21.18 -32.39
C GLU A 137 17.67 21.91 -33.51
N THR A 138 18.26 23.05 -33.90
CA THR A 138 17.91 23.83 -35.06
C THR A 138 17.95 22.90 -36.28
N THR A 139 16.80 22.34 -36.63
CA THR A 139 16.63 21.59 -37.88
C THR A 139 16.58 22.63 -39.00
N GLU A 140 17.73 22.89 -39.62
CA GLU A 140 17.79 23.59 -40.90
C GLU A 140 16.93 22.82 -41.92
N PRO A 141 16.05 23.49 -42.70
CA PRO A 141 15.30 22.82 -43.74
C PRO A 141 16.26 22.47 -44.89
N ALA A 142 16.46 21.17 -45.13
CA ALA A 142 17.13 20.66 -46.31
C ALA A 142 16.27 20.91 -47.56
N GLY A 143 16.29 22.14 -48.07
CA GLY A 143 15.89 22.46 -49.44
C GLY A 143 17.05 22.15 -50.38
N HIS A 144 17.11 20.93 -50.88
CA HIS A 144 17.98 20.58 -52.00
C HIS A 144 17.17 20.73 -53.29
N ASP A 145 17.31 21.89 -53.91
CA ASP A 145 16.95 22.13 -55.31
C ASP A 145 18.25 22.53 -56.01
N PRO A 146 18.72 21.72 -56.97
CA PRO A 146 19.42 22.31 -58.09
C PRO A 146 18.84 21.83 -59.44
N ASP A 147 18.70 22.83 -60.30
CA ASP A 147 18.35 22.86 -61.73
C ASP A 147 18.81 21.67 -62.60
#